data_AF-A0A0F0CSZ2-F1
#
_entry.id   AF-A0A0F0CSZ2-F1
#
_cell.length_a   1.000
_cell.length_b   1.000
_cell.length_c   1.000
_cell.angle_alpha   90.00
_cell.angle_beta   90.00
_cell.angle_gamma   90.00
#
_symmetry.space_group_name_H-M   'P 1'
#
loop_
_entity.id
_entity.type
_entity.pdbx_description
1 polymer ?
#
loop_
_entity_poly.entity_id
_entity_poly.type
_entity_poly.pdbx_seq_one_letter_code
_entity_poly.pdbx_strand_id
1 'polypeptide(L)'
;MGILFGKNKKCFNFFGEENLVISAHEIRKKYLEFFQKKGHTIASSDSLVPIDDPTLLFTGAGMNQFKEQFMGKNISYSRATSSQKCLRTGDIENVGKTPRHHTFFEMLGNFSFGDYFKREAINWAWEFLTKEMGISAERLWISVYKDDDEAYSIWNKEIKIPAGRIVRLDADNNFWPADAPLKGPNGPCGPCSEIFYDWGEKYSRAKHSSNPCDPSCDCGRFVEVWNLVFTSFDRKSDGTLVPLPSKNIDTGMGLERITAVLQGVYSNFETDLFVSLVNSVKANLGLAKSLHQYAFSFLSSLFFLVRREI
;
A
#
# COMPACT_ATOMS: atom_id res chain seq x y z
N MET A 1 -7.74 9.63 -37.17
CA MET A 1 -8.01 11.08 -37.12
C MET A 1 -8.51 11.43 -35.72
N GLY A 2 -7.65 12.01 -34.88
CA GLY A 2 -7.96 12.74 -33.64
C GLY A 2 -8.80 12.08 -32.53
N ILE A 3 -8.15 11.48 -31.54
CA ILE A 3 -8.75 11.29 -30.20
C ILE A 3 -8.52 12.59 -29.43
N LEU A 4 -9.58 13.40 -29.28
CA LEU A 4 -9.59 14.57 -28.42
C LEU A 4 -9.73 14.13 -26.97
N PHE A 5 -8.64 14.22 -26.21
CA PHE A 5 -8.65 14.07 -24.76
C PHE A 5 -9.19 15.36 -24.12
N GLY A 6 -10.48 15.38 -23.83
CA GLY A 6 -11.10 16.40 -22.99
C GLY A 6 -10.71 16.21 -21.52
N LYS A 7 -10.20 17.29 -20.90
CA LYS A 7 -10.01 17.43 -19.46
C LYS A 7 -11.35 17.20 -18.75
N ASN A 8 -11.36 16.43 -17.66
CA ASN A 8 -12.50 16.06 -16.82
C ASN A 8 -13.48 15.04 -17.42
N LYS A 9 -13.15 13.75 -17.39
CA LYS A 9 -14.16 12.69 -17.49
C LYS A 9 -14.84 12.50 -16.12
N LYS A 10 -16.15 12.75 -16.08
CA LYS A 10 -17.03 12.38 -14.96
C LYS A 10 -17.09 10.85 -14.89
N CYS A 11 -16.79 10.27 -13.73
CA CYS A 11 -17.03 8.85 -13.45
C CYS A 11 -18.38 8.73 -12.72
N PHE A 12 -19.30 7.99 -13.30
CA PHE A 12 -20.61 7.70 -12.69
C PHE A 12 -20.47 6.45 -11.82
N ASN A 13 -20.97 6.51 -10.58
CA ASN A 13 -21.18 5.30 -9.79
C ASN A 13 -22.31 4.45 -10.40
N PHE A 14 -22.49 3.22 -9.90
CA PHE A 14 -23.51 2.27 -10.38
C PHE A 14 -24.95 2.82 -10.28
N PHE A 15 -25.16 3.95 -9.58
CA PHE A 15 -26.45 4.60 -9.33
C PHE A 15 -26.64 5.93 -10.09
N GLY A 16 -25.69 6.37 -10.92
CA GLY A 16 -25.85 7.54 -11.78
C GLY A 16 -25.83 8.90 -11.05
N GLU A 17 -25.34 8.97 -9.81
CA GLU A 17 -25.22 10.24 -9.08
C GLU A 17 -23.91 10.97 -9.45
N GLU A 18 -24.00 12.28 -9.75
CA GLU A 18 -22.87 13.15 -10.04
C GLU A 18 -22.08 13.47 -8.75
N ASN A 19 -21.23 12.56 -8.31
CA ASN A 19 -20.11 12.89 -7.45
C ASN A 19 -18.84 12.89 -8.30
N LEU A 20 -17.99 13.92 -8.16
CA LEU A 20 -16.66 13.97 -8.79
C LEU A 20 -15.78 12.90 -8.13
N VAL A 21 -15.91 11.66 -8.59
CA VAL A 21 -15.12 10.53 -8.13
C VAL A 21 -13.70 10.70 -8.70
N ILE A 22 -12.71 10.89 -7.84
CA ILE A 22 -11.31 11.02 -8.23
C ILE A 22 -10.81 9.71 -8.87
N SER A 23 -10.14 9.81 -10.02
CA SER A 23 -9.59 8.65 -10.73
C SER A 23 -8.29 8.16 -10.08
N ALA A 24 -7.96 6.89 -10.26
CA ALA A 24 -6.67 6.35 -9.80
C ALA A 24 -5.47 7.09 -10.42
N HIS A 25 -5.62 7.61 -11.64
CA HIS A 25 -4.62 8.45 -12.28
C HIS A 25 -4.36 9.74 -11.49
N GLU A 26 -5.43 10.45 -11.13
CA GLU A 26 -5.33 11.69 -10.34
C GLU A 26 -4.84 11.43 -8.92
N ILE A 27 -5.22 10.31 -8.28
CA ILE A 27 -4.69 9.92 -6.96
C ILE A 27 -3.17 9.73 -7.03
N ARG A 28 -2.68 8.93 -7.99
CA ARG A 28 -1.24 8.68 -8.20
C ARG A 28 -0.49 9.99 -8.41
N LYS A 29 -1.02 10.86 -9.27
CA LYS A 29 -0.42 12.17 -9.58
C LYS A 29 -0.35 13.06 -8.34
N LYS A 30 -1.47 13.23 -7.62
CA LYS A 30 -1.52 14.02 -6.39
C LYS A 30 -0.58 13.51 -5.31
N TYR A 31 -0.43 12.18 -5.18
CA TYR A 31 0.52 11.58 -4.25
C TYR A 31 1.96 12.01 -4.54
N LEU A 32 2.40 11.83 -5.79
CA LEU A 32 3.76 12.17 -6.20
C LEU A 32 4.02 13.68 -6.08
N GLU A 33 3.06 14.51 -6.49
CA GLU A 33 3.14 15.97 -6.37
C GLU A 33 3.14 16.44 -4.90
N PHE A 34 2.39 15.77 -4.02
CA PHE A 34 2.36 16.07 -2.59
C PHE A 34 3.75 15.87 -1.97
N PHE A 35 4.37 14.72 -2.19
CA PHE A 35 5.71 14.45 -1.66
C PHE A 35 6.80 15.26 -2.37
N GLN A 36 6.64 15.56 -3.67
CA GLN A 36 7.53 16.49 -4.34
C GLN A 36 7.54 17.88 -3.66
N LYS A 37 6.37 18.39 -3.24
CA LYS A 37 6.27 19.65 -2.48
C LYS A 37 6.90 19.56 -1.08
N LYS A 38 7.07 18.35 -0.52
CA LYS A 38 7.81 18.09 0.74
C LYS A 38 9.31 17.84 0.51
N GLY A 39 9.79 18.03 -0.72
CA GLY A 39 11.21 17.93 -1.08
C GLY A 39 11.66 16.54 -1.53
N HIS A 40 10.75 15.61 -1.81
CA HIS A 40 11.10 14.30 -2.34
C HIS A 40 11.39 14.36 -3.83
N THR A 41 12.45 13.68 -4.28
CA THR A 41 12.68 13.45 -5.71
C THR A 41 11.70 12.38 -6.22
N ILE A 42 10.99 12.66 -7.31
CA ILE A 42 10.14 11.64 -7.96
C ILE A 42 11.05 10.65 -8.68
N ALA A 43 11.11 9.42 -8.17
CA ALA A 43 11.84 8.32 -8.78
C ALA A 43 10.91 7.48 -9.68
N SER A 44 11.45 6.99 -10.79
CA SER A 44 10.74 6.09 -11.67
C SER A 44 10.48 4.74 -11.01
N SER A 45 9.38 4.07 -11.38
CA SER A 45 9.18 2.67 -11.03
C SER A 45 10.28 1.81 -11.64
N ASP A 46 10.90 0.97 -10.83
CA ASP A 46 11.88 -0.01 -11.28
C ASP A 46 11.21 -1.18 -12.01
N SER A 47 12.02 -2.03 -12.63
CA SER A 47 11.64 -3.28 -13.26
C SER A 47 10.89 -4.22 -12.29
N LEU A 48 10.00 -5.06 -12.83
CA LEU A 48 9.40 -6.16 -12.06
C LEU A 48 10.40 -7.29 -11.82
N VAL A 49 11.43 -7.39 -12.66
CA VAL A 49 12.50 -8.37 -12.57
C VAL A 49 13.74 -7.65 -12.04
N PRO A 50 14.17 -7.93 -10.81
CA PRO A 50 15.41 -7.39 -10.27
C PRO A 50 16.60 -7.85 -11.12
N ILE A 51 17.49 -6.92 -11.47
CA ILE A 51 18.68 -7.23 -12.26
C ILE A 51 19.79 -7.77 -11.35
N ASP A 52 19.95 -7.18 -10.16
CA ASP A 52 21.11 -7.40 -9.29
C ASP A 52 20.74 -7.88 -7.87
N ASP A 53 19.55 -8.47 -7.66
CA ASP A 53 19.15 -9.05 -6.37
C ASP A 53 18.74 -10.52 -6.49
N PRO A 54 19.67 -11.48 -6.28
CA PRO A 54 19.37 -12.90 -6.38
C PRO A 54 18.44 -13.42 -5.27
N THR A 55 18.12 -12.58 -4.27
CA THR A 55 17.20 -12.94 -3.18
C THR A 55 15.74 -12.64 -3.51
N LEU A 56 15.47 -11.93 -4.61
CA LEU A 56 14.13 -11.53 -5.04
C LEU A 56 13.77 -12.15 -6.39
N LEU A 57 12.67 -12.89 -6.42
CA LEU A 57 12.12 -13.39 -7.69
C LEU A 57 11.51 -12.26 -8.52
N PHE A 58 10.76 -11.38 -7.86
CA PHE A 58 10.14 -10.20 -8.48
C PHE A 58 10.15 -9.02 -7.50
N THR A 59 10.07 -7.80 -8.03
CA THR A 59 9.92 -6.58 -7.25
C THR A 59 8.56 -6.56 -6.57
N GLY A 60 8.55 -6.76 -5.24
CA GLY A 60 7.33 -6.88 -4.43
C GLY A 60 6.96 -5.62 -3.63
N ALA A 61 7.85 -4.61 -3.60
CA ALA A 61 7.68 -3.36 -2.87
C ALA A 61 8.46 -2.19 -3.51
N GLY A 62 8.05 -0.96 -3.19
CA GLY A 62 8.73 0.27 -3.63
C GLY A 62 10.18 0.38 -3.16
N MET A 63 10.47 -0.16 -1.97
CA MET A 63 11.78 -0.08 -1.33
C MET A 63 12.87 -0.91 -2.01
N ASN A 64 12.52 -1.88 -2.86
CA ASN A 64 13.49 -2.84 -3.41
C ASN A 64 14.62 -2.14 -4.19
N GLN A 65 14.29 -1.12 -5.00
CA GLN A 65 15.27 -0.33 -5.75
C GLN A 65 16.15 0.56 -4.87
N PHE A 66 15.80 0.75 -3.60
CA PHE A 66 16.51 1.59 -2.64
C PHE A 66 17.22 0.79 -1.53
N LYS A 67 17.27 -0.54 -1.64
CA LYS A 67 17.85 -1.45 -0.63
C LYS A 67 19.25 -1.01 -0.20
N GLU A 68 20.12 -0.68 -1.15
CA GLU A 68 21.49 -0.23 -0.84
C GLU A 68 21.54 1.12 -0.13
N GLN A 69 20.63 2.04 -0.46
CA GLN A 69 20.55 3.35 0.19
C GLN A 69 20.13 3.24 1.65
N PHE A 70 19.19 2.34 1.98
CA PHE A 70 18.86 2.02 3.37
C PHE A 70 20.07 1.48 4.14
N MET A 71 20.97 0.76 3.46
CA MET A 71 22.22 0.25 4.03
C MET A 71 23.35 1.29 4.06
N GLY A 72 23.10 2.54 3.68
CA GLY A 72 24.09 3.62 3.64
C GLY A 72 25.07 3.52 2.47
N LYS A 73 24.73 2.79 1.41
CA LYS A 73 25.53 2.61 0.19
C LYS A 73 24.85 3.31 -0.99
N ASN A 74 25.62 3.71 -2.00
CA ASN A 74 25.09 4.28 -3.25
C ASN A 74 24.02 5.36 -3.03
N ILE A 75 24.29 6.26 -2.09
CA ILE A 75 23.36 7.30 -1.64
C ILE A 75 23.18 8.33 -2.77
N SER A 76 22.03 8.28 -3.44
CA SER A 76 21.66 9.22 -4.51
C SER A 76 20.54 10.18 -4.10
N TYR A 77 19.82 9.83 -3.04
CA TYR A 77 18.68 10.61 -2.55
C TYR A 77 18.77 10.74 -1.03
N SER A 78 18.37 11.89 -0.49
CA SER A 78 17.98 12.02 0.91
C SER A 78 16.49 11.70 1.10
N ARG A 79 15.68 12.04 0.10
CA ARG A 79 14.23 11.80 0.03
C ARG A 79 13.82 11.39 -1.38
N ALA A 80 12.98 10.37 -1.50
CA ALA A 80 12.43 9.94 -2.79
C ALA A 80 10.95 9.58 -2.69
N THR A 81 10.20 9.68 -3.78
CA THR A 81 8.83 9.18 -3.88
C THR A 81 8.59 8.49 -5.21
N SER A 82 7.79 7.42 -5.24
CA SER A 82 7.52 6.66 -6.46
C SER A 82 6.13 6.01 -6.44
N SER A 83 5.70 5.58 -7.63
CA SER A 83 4.57 4.66 -7.83
C SER A 83 5.14 3.37 -8.42
N GLN A 84 5.54 2.44 -7.56
CA GLN A 84 6.22 1.21 -7.96
C GLN A 84 5.20 0.17 -8.42
N LYS A 85 5.41 -0.39 -9.61
CA LYS A 85 4.72 -1.61 -10.04
C LYS A 85 5.29 -2.79 -9.26
N CYS A 86 4.43 -3.54 -8.59
CA CYS A 86 4.81 -4.66 -7.76
C CYS A 86 4.19 -5.96 -8.29
N LEU A 87 4.91 -7.07 -8.11
CA LEU A 87 4.40 -8.41 -8.34
C LEU A 87 4.63 -9.30 -7.11
N ARG A 88 3.54 -9.81 -6.52
CA ARG A 88 3.56 -10.72 -5.36
C ARG A 88 2.91 -12.04 -5.72
N THR A 89 3.72 -13.08 -5.87
CA THR A 89 3.24 -14.44 -6.14
C THR A 89 2.66 -15.12 -4.90
N GLY A 90 3.11 -14.75 -3.71
CA GLY A 90 2.57 -15.28 -2.44
C GLY A 90 1.09 -14.97 -2.21
N ASP A 91 0.56 -13.93 -2.86
CA ASP A 91 -0.84 -13.52 -2.76
C ASP A 91 -1.77 -14.26 -3.74
N ILE A 92 -1.25 -15.16 -4.58
CA ILE A 92 -2.02 -15.81 -5.66
C ILE A 92 -3.26 -16.55 -5.14
N GLU A 93 -3.19 -17.16 -3.96
CA GLU A 93 -4.31 -17.88 -3.36
C GLU A 93 -5.41 -16.95 -2.85
N ASN A 94 -5.11 -15.67 -2.61
CA ASN A 94 -6.04 -14.67 -2.08
C ASN A 94 -6.76 -13.89 -3.18
N VAL A 95 -6.16 -13.83 -4.38
CA VAL A 95 -6.75 -13.23 -5.57
C VAL A 95 -8.11 -13.86 -5.83
N GLY A 96 -9.13 -13.04 -6.12
CA GLY A 96 -10.49 -13.50 -6.39
C GLY A 96 -11.26 -14.08 -5.19
N LYS A 97 -10.60 -14.43 -4.08
CA LYS A 97 -11.24 -14.78 -2.79
C LYS A 97 -11.52 -13.54 -1.95
N THR A 98 -10.69 -12.51 -2.11
CA THR A 98 -10.73 -11.27 -1.32
C THR A 98 -10.92 -10.04 -2.22
N PRO A 99 -11.50 -8.95 -1.70
CA PRO A 99 -11.72 -7.72 -2.47
C PRO A 99 -10.45 -6.88 -2.71
N ARG A 100 -9.32 -7.25 -2.08
CA ARG A 100 -8.18 -6.35 -1.86
C ARG A 100 -6.81 -6.87 -2.34
N HIS A 101 -6.70 -8.15 -2.69
CA HIS A 101 -5.43 -8.77 -3.08
C HIS A 101 -5.33 -8.94 -4.60
N HIS A 102 -4.14 -8.65 -5.10
CA HIS A 102 -3.75 -8.78 -6.49
C HIS A 102 -2.35 -9.40 -6.55
N THR A 103 -2.04 -10.10 -7.64
CA THR A 103 -0.66 -10.48 -7.94
C THR A 103 0.14 -9.29 -8.46
N PHE A 104 -0.45 -8.46 -9.32
CA PHE A 104 0.12 -7.20 -9.80
C PHE A 104 -0.63 -6.01 -9.22
N PHE A 105 0.10 -5.02 -8.70
CA PHE A 105 -0.48 -3.79 -8.14
C PHE A 105 0.54 -2.64 -8.16
N GLU A 106 0.08 -1.42 -7.92
CA GLU A 106 0.96 -0.27 -7.72
C GLU A 106 1.06 0.14 -6.25
N MET A 107 2.29 0.32 -5.79
CA MET A 107 2.63 0.80 -4.46
C MET A 107 3.12 2.25 -4.54
N LEU A 108 2.34 3.16 -3.98
CA LEU A 108 2.73 4.56 -3.78
C LEU A 108 3.63 4.63 -2.54
N GLY A 109 4.86 5.12 -2.69
CA GLY A 109 5.84 5.15 -1.60
C GLY A 109 6.56 6.48 -1.47
N ASN A 110 6.87 6.88 -0.24
CA ASN A 110 7.80 7.95 0.08
C ASN A 110 8.89 7.42 1.01
N PHE A 111 10.13 7.81 0.73
CA PHE A 111 11.32 7.23 1.32
C PHE A 111 12.18 8.34 1.94
N SER A 112 12.74 8.05 3.11
CA SER A 112 13.72 8.88 3.80
C SER A 112 15.00 8.08 4.01
N PHE A 113 16.13 8.63 3.59
CA PHE A 113 17.45 8.01 3.74
C PHE A 113 18.26 8.85 4.73
N GLY A 114 18.07 8.60 6.03
CA GLY A 114 18.72 9.35 7.11
C GLY A 114 18.32 10.82 7.23
N ASP A 115 17.13 11.20 6.73
CA ASP A 115 16.67 12.60 6.71
C ASP A 115 15.60 12.87 7.79
N TYR A 116 14.33 12.54 7.51
CA TYR A 116 13.24 12.58 8.49
C TYR A 116 12.88 11.17 8.99
N PHE A 117 12.13 11.09 10.09
CA PHE A 117 11.73 9.81 10.69
C PHE A 117 10.24 9.77 11.06
N LYS A 118 9.87 9.09 12.16
CA LYS A 118 8.46 8.76 12.49
C LYS A 118 7.53 9.96 12.50
N ARG A 119 7.95 11.07 13.11
CA ARG A 119 7.09 12.24 13.31
C ARG A 119 6.61 12.82 11.99
N GLU A 120 7.52 13.14 11.08
CA GLU A 120 7.17 13.69 9.76
C GLU A 120 6.46 12.64 8.90
N ALA A 121 6.90 11.38 8.92
CA ALA A 121 6.25 10.31 8.16
C ALA A 121 4.77 10.16 8.53
N ILE A 122 4.46 10.11 9.83
CA ILE A 122 3.10 10.02 10.35
C ILE A 122 2.29 11.29 10.02
N ASN A 123 2.85 12.47 10.25
CA ASN A 123 2.14 13.74 9.98
C ASN A 123 1.81 13.89 8.49
N TRP A 124 2.73 13.57 7.59
CA TRP A 124 2.49 13.68 6.14
C TRP A 124 1.54 12.62 5.60
N ALA A 125 1.62 11.38 6.10
CA ALA A 125 0.64 10.36 5.74
C ALA A 125 -0.78 10.79 6.16
N TRP A 126 -0.91 11.31 7.38
CA TRP A 126 -2.19 11.82 7.89
C TRP A 126 -2.70 13.05 7.13
N GLU A 127 -1.82 14.01 6.83
CA GLU A 127 -2.12 15.20 6.02
C GLU A 127 -2.62 14.80 4.63
N PHE A 128 -1.92 13.88 3.95
CA PHE A 128 -2.33 13.42 2.63
C PHE A 128 -3.72 12.76 2.65
N LEU A 129 -3.95 11.81 3.56
CA LEU A 129 -5.23 11.10 3.61
C LEU A 129 -6.41 12.01 4.00
N THR A 130 -6.24 12.87 5.00
CA THR A 130 -7.35 13.64 5.57
C THR A 130 -7.54 15.02 4.97
N LYS A 131 -6.47 15.68 4.50
CA LYS A 131 -6.53 17.02 3.93
C LYS A 131 -6.54 17.00 2.41
N GLU A 132 -5.58 16.32 1.79
CA GLU A 132 -5.48 16.29 0.33
C GLU A 132 -6.55 15.39 -0.31
N MET A 133 -6.80 14.22 0.29
CA MET A 133 -7.77 13.25 -0.21
C MET A 133 -9.15 13.37 0.46
N GLY A 134 -9.27 14.14 1.55
CA GLY A 134 -10.55 14.40 2.23
C GLY A 134 -11.18 13.17 2.91
N ILE A 135 -10.38 12.15 3.23
CA ILE A 135 -10.88 10.97 3.94
C ILE A 135 -11.22 11.33 5.37
N SER A 136 -12.42 10.93 5.79
CA SER A 136 -12.91 11.18 7.13
C SER A 136 -12.04 10.53 8.20
N ALA A 137 -11.53 11.35 9.13
CA ALA A 137 -10.63 10.91 10.19
C ALA A 137 -11.24 9.85 11.11
N GLU A 138 -12.57 9.85 11.30
CA GLU A 138 -13.31 8.85 12.09
C GLU A 138 -13.36 7.47 11.45
N ARG A 139 -13.10 7.38 10.14
CA ARG A 139 -13.02 6.12 9.40
C ARG A 139 -11.63 5.49 9.42
N LEU A 140 -10.63 6.23 9.90
CA LEU A 140 -9.25 5.77 9.94
C LEU A 140 -8.93 5.13 11.29
N TRP A 141 -8.25 4.00 11.22
CA TRP A 141 -7.73 3.25 12.37
C TRP A 141 -6.24 3.03 12.19
N ILE A 142 -5.52 2.92 13.29
CA ILE A 142 -4.06 2.82 13.29
C ILE A 142 -3.63 1.53 13.97
N SER A 143 -2.64 0.85 13.42
CA SER A 143 -1.83 -0.13 14.16
C SER A 143 -0.42 0.39 14.38
N VAL A 144 0.21 -0.03 15.47
CA VAL A 144 1.63 0.21 15.78
C VAL A 144 2.25 -1.08 16.31
N TYR A 145 3.55 -1.25 16.12
CA TYR A 145 4.28 -2.34 16.77
C TYR A 145 4.13 -2.25 18.28
N LYS A 146 3.90 -3.39 18.94
CA LYS A 146 3.57 -3.43 20.37
C LYS A 146 4.55 -2.71 21.28
N ASP A 147 5.84 -2.71 20.92
CA ASP A 147 6.92 -2.07 21.70
C ASP A 147 7.26 -0.66 21.18
N ASP A 148 6.54 -0.11 20.21
CA ASP A 148 6.80 1.22 19.63
C ASP A 148 5.93 2.33 20.28
N ASP A 149 6.35 2.74 21.47
CA ASP A 149 5.70 3.83 22.21
C ASP A 149 5.84 5.21 21.55
N GLU A 150 6.89 5.40 20.75
CA GLU A 150 7.13 6.66 20.04
C GLU A 150 6.05 6.86 18.97
N ALA A 151 5.81 5.86 18.11
CA ALA A 151 4.77 5.91 17.10
C ALA A 151 3.37 6.07 17.74
N TYR A 152 3.08 5.30 18.79
CA TYR A 152 1.83 5.44 19.54
C TYR A 152 1.63 6.86 20.08
N SER A 153 2.68 7.45 20.67
CA SER A 153 2.63 8.80 21.23
C SER A 153 2.39 9.86 20.16
N ILE A 154 3.02 9.75 18.98
CA ILE A 154 2.79 10.70 17.87
C ILE A 154 1.33 10.61 17.42
N TRP A 155 0.80 9.41 17.16
CA TRP A 155 -0.59 9.22 16.75
C TRP A 155 -1.59 9.71 17.79
N ASN A 156 -1.38 9.39 19.07
CA ASN A 156 -2.32 9.74 20.12
C ASN A 156 -2.24 11.22 20.55
N LYS A 157 -1.02 11.75 20.70
CA LYS A 157 -0.80 13.08 21.28
C LYS A 157 -0.64 14.18 20.25
N GLU A 158 -0.05 13.92 19.08
CA GLU A 158 0.11 14.93 18.04
C GLU A 158 -1.05 14.91 17.06
N ILE A 159 -1.33 13.73 16.48
CA ILE A 159 -2.43 13.56 15.50
C ILE A 159 -3.81 13.52 16.17
N LYS A 160 -3.87 13.22 17.48
CA LYS A 160 -5.08 13.16 18.31
C LYS A 160 -6.02 12.01 17.95
N ILE A 161 -5.48 10.87 17.51
CA ILE A 161 -6.29 9.65 17.35
C ILE A 161 -6.68 9.12 18.73
N PRO A 162 -7.97 8.86 18.99
CA PRO A 162 -8.41 8.26 20.25
C PRO A 162 -7.73 6.92 20.50
N ALA A 163 -7.37 6.64 21.75
CA ALA A 163 -6.68 5.40 22.13
C ALA A 163 -7.42 4.13 21.66
N GLY A 164 -8.76 4.13 21.71
CA GLY A 164 -9.58 3.02 21.22
C GLY A 164 -9.54 2.78 19.70
N ARG A 165 -8.80 3.58 18.94
CA ARG A 165 -8.56 3.40 17.48
C ARG A 165 -7.08 3.24 17.13
N ILE A 166 -6.23 3.03 18.12
CA ILE A 166 -4.81 2.70 17.95
C ILE A 166 -4.58 1.32 18.56
N VAL A 167 -4.32 0.33 17.71
CA VAL A 167 -4.09 -1.05 18.12
C VAL A 167 -2.60 -1.35 18.17
N ARG A 168 -2.16 -2.10 19.16
CA ARG A 168 -0.79 -2.60 19.28
C ARG A 168 -0.75 -4.05 18.80
N LEU A 169 0.04 -4.34 17.76
CA LEU A 169 0.16 -5.70 17.21
C LEU A 169 1.61 -6.21 17.28
N ASP A 170 1.74 -7.53 17.16
CA ASP A 170 2.99 -8.26 17.17
C ASP A 170 3.79 -8.08 15.86
N ALA A 171 4.96 -8.74 15.79
CA ALA A 171 5.91 -8.58 14.71
C ALA A 171 5.43 -9.15 13.36
N ASP A 172 4.47 -10.07 13.37
CA ASP A 172 3.83 -10.62 12.19
C ASP A 172 3.00 -9.58 11.42
N ASN A 173 2.44 -8.59 12.12
CA ASN A 173 1.70 -7.49 11.51
C ASN A 173 2.47 -6.18 11.45
N ASN A 174 3.17 -5.81 12.53
CA ASN A 174 3.76 -4.48 12.66
C ASN A 174 5.31 -4.47 12.68
N PHE A 175 5.94 -5.47 12.09
CA PHE A 175 7.36 -5.42 11.77
C PHE A 175 7.55 -5.82 10.32
N TRP A 176 8.26 -5.00 9.53
CA TRP A 176 8.39 -5.21 8.10
C TRP A 176 9.84 -5.50 7.69
N PRO A 177 10.09 -6.49 6.81
CA PRO A 177 9.12 -7.47 6.28
C PRO A 177 8.45 -8.29 7.39
N ALA A 178 7.23 -8.79 7.14
CA ALA A 178 6.40 -9.46 8.15
C ALA A 178 7.21 -10.50 8.95
N ASP A 179 7.15 -10.39 10.28
CA ASP A 179 7.86 -11.27 11.22
C ASP A 179 9.38 -11.29 11.03
N ALA A 180 10.00 -10.21 10.55
CA ALA A 180 11.46 -10.13 10.37
C ALA A 180 12.28 -10.55 11.61
N PRO A 181 11.91 -10.21 12.86
CA PRO A 181 12.70 -10.66 14.02
C PRO A 181 12.80 -12.18 14.16
N LEU A 182 11.83 -12.95 13.64
CA LEU A 182 11.81 -14.41 13.75
C LEU A 182 12.07 -15.10 12.40
N LYS A 183 11.26 -14.80 11.38
CA LYS A 183 11.16 -15.60 10.15
C LYS A 183 11.31 -14.80 8.85
N GLY A 184 11.33 -13.47 8.90
CA GLY A 184 11.43 -12.67 7.69
C GLY A 184 12.77 -12.81 6.96
N PRO A 185 12.85 -12.34 5.71
CA PRO A 185 14.07 -12.40 4.91
C PRO A 185 15.17 -11.48 5.44
N ASN A 186 16.41 -11.75 5.05
CA ASN A 186 17.55 -10.89 5.37
C ASN A 186 17.46 -9.54 4.65
N GLY A 187 18.02 -8.49 5.27
CA GLY A 187 18.06 -7.15 4.70
C GLY A 187 17.41 -6.09 5.59
N PRO A 188 17.24 -4.87 5.04
CA PRO A 188 16.63 -3.75 5.74
C PRO A 188 15.23 -4.08 6.27
N CYS A 189 15.00 -3.80 7.55
CA CYS A 189 13.75 -4.05 8.25
C CYS A 189 13.54 -3.08 9.41
N GLY A 190 12.33 -3.07 9.98
CA GLY A 190 12.02 -2.28 11.17
C GLY A 190 10.58 -2.42 11.63
N PRO A 191 10.25 -1.91 12.83
CA PRO A 191 8.87 -1.79 13.25
C PRO A 191 8.11 -0.86 12.28
N CYS A 192 6.82 -1.07 12.16
CA CYS A 192 5.98 -0.24 11.30
C CYS A 192 4.68 0.16 11.99
N SER A 193 4.01 1.14 11.40
CA SER A 193 2.67 1.56 11.77
C SER A 193 1.80 1.58 10.52
N GLU A 194 0.62 0.96 10.58
CA GLU A 194 -0.27 0.86 9.43
C GLU A 194 -1.54 1.67 9.65
N ILE A 195 -2.05 2.23 8.57
CA ILE A 195 -3.30 2.99 8.52
C ILE A 195 -4.34 2.12 7.83
N PHE A 196 -5.49 1.95 8.48
CA PHE A 196 -6.62 1.18 8.00
C PHE A 196 -7.83 2.08 7.75
N TYR A 197 -8.63 1.71 6.76
CA TYR A 197 -9.95 2.28 6.54
C TYR A 197 -11.05 1.31 7.03
N ASP A 198 -12.01 1.85 7.79
CA ASP A 198 -13.18 1.13 8.31
C ASP A 198 -14.38 1.25 7.36
N TRP A 199 -14.64 0.18 6.60
CA TRP A 199 -15.81 0.09 5.72
C TRP A 199 -17.14 0.11 6.47
N GLY A 200 -17.12 -0.14 7.78
CA GLY A 200 -18.27 -0.22 8.66
C GLY A 200 -18.77 -1.65 8.86
N GLU A 201 -19.58 -1.80 9.92
CA GLU A 201 -20.06 -3.10 10.42
C GLU A 201 -20.78 -3.96 9.36
N LYS A 202 -21.46 -3.33 8.39
CA LYS A 202 -22.16 -4.04 7.30
C LYS A 202 -21.25 -4.92 6.42
N TYR A 203 -19.94 -4.65 6.40
CA TYR A 203 -18.95 -5.46 5.68
C TYR A 203 -18.22 -6.46 6.57
N SER A 204 -18.52 -6.46 7.87
CA SER A 204 -17.96 -7.42 8.81
C SER A 204 -18.64 -8.78 8.61
N ARG A 205 -17.84 -9.78 8.26
CA ARG A 205 -18.27 -11.17 8.17
C ARG A 205 -18.31 -11.78 9.57
N ALA A 206 -19.21 -12.75 9.79
CA ALA A 206 -19.58 -13.28 11.11
C ALA A 206 -18.46 -13.90 11.99
N LYS A 207 -17.21 -13.98 11.52
CA LYS A 207 -16.08 -14.48 12.31
C LYS A 207 -15.20 -13.31 12.76
N HIS A 208 -15.32 -12.93 14.02
CA HIS A 208 -14.48 -11.93 14.66
C HIS A 208 -13.37 -12.60 15.47
N SER A 209 -12.12 -12.13 15.31
CA SER A 209 -10.98 -12.52 16.15
C SER A 209 -10.71 -11.51 17.28
N SER A 210 -11.40 -10.37 17.31
CA SER A 210 -11.34 -9.35 18.37
C SER A 210 -12.73 -8.83 18.75
N ASN A 211 -12.93 -8.47 20.03
CA ASN A 211 -14.14 -7.83 20.54
C ASN A 211 -13.76 -6.71 21.56
N PRO A 212 -14.03 -5.42 21.26
CA PRO A 212 -14.66 -4.91 20.04
C PRO A 212 -13.81 -5.20 18.78
N CYS A 213 -14.47 -5.30 17.62
CA CYS A 213 -13.83 -5.58 16.35
C CYS A 213 -12.89 -4.43 15.95
N ASP A 214 -11.66 -4.76 15.58
CA ASP A 214 -10.58 -3.82 15.26
C ASP A 214 -9.75 -4.30 14.05
N PRO A 215 -8.73 -3.54 13.59
CA PRO A 215 -7.89 -3.93 12.45
C PRO A 215 -7.18 -5.28 12.56
N SER A 216 -7.05 -5.88 13.76
CA SER A 216 -6.48 -7.23 13.89
C SER A 216 -7.44 -8.33 13.39
N CYS A 217 -8.68 -7.95 13.05
CA CYS A 217 -9.72 -8.85 12.62
C CYS A 217 -9.82 -8.99 11.10
N ASP A 218 -9.60 -10.19 10.57
CA ASP A 218 -9.82 -10.52 9.14
C ASP A 218 -11.30 -10.77 8.79
N CYS A 219 -12.23 -10.02 9.40
CA CYS A 219 -13.65 -10.10 9.08
C CYS A 219 -14.01 -9.39 7.76
N GLY A 220 -13.06 -8.70 7.14
CA GLY A 220 -13.26 -7.92 5.91
C GLY A 220 -13.77 -6.48 6.13
N ARG A 221 -14.02 -6.06 7.37
CA ARG A 221 -14.44 -4.68 7.70
C ARG A 221 -13.32 -3.66 7.51
N PHE A 222 -12.11 -4.00 7.92
CA PHE A 222 -10.96 -3.11 7.85
C PHE A 222 -10.10 -3.46 6.63
N VAL A 223 -9.60 -2.43 5.95
CA VAL A 223 -8.61 -2.59 4.88
C VAL A 223 -7.40 -1.73 5.21
N GLU A 224 -6.22 -2.34 5.25
CA GLU A 224 -4.95 -1.63 5.34
C GLU A 224 -4.74 -0.82 4.04
N VAL A 225 -4.62 0.50 4.17
CA VAL A 225 -4.41 1.39 3.02
C VAL A 225 -2.96 1.80 2.87
N TRP A 226 -2.23 1.98 3.97
CA TRP A 226 -0.86 2.51 3.95
C TRP A 226 -0.04 1.98 5.12
N ASN A 227 1.11 1.39 4.82
CA ASN A 227 2.10 0.96 5.82
C ASN A 227 3.27 1.96 5.88
N LEU A 228 3.65 2.37 7.09
CA LEU A 228 4.77 3.26 7.40
C LEU A 228 5.85 2.47 8.16
N VAL A 229 6.89 2.02 7.47
CA VAL A 229 8.00 1.24 8.02
C VAL A 229 9.12 2.16 8.50
N PHE A 230 9.50 1.99 9.76
CA PHE A 230 10.56 2.74 10.43
C PHE A 230 11.88 1.98 10.34
N THR A 231 12.35 1.81 9.10
CA THR A 231 13.50 0.98 8.74
C THR A 231 14.76 1.38 9.51
N SER A 232 15.19 0.50 10.43
CA SER A 232 16.23 0.80 11.43
C SER A 232 17.24 -0.34 11.61
N PHE A 233 16.99 -1.52 11.03
CA PHE A 233 17.82 -2.71 11.20
C PHE A 233 18.12 -3.38 9.85
N ASP A 234 19.21 -4.14 9.80
CA ASP A 234 19.55 -5.10 8.77
C ASP A 234 19.52 -6.49 9.40
N ARG A 235 18.53 -7.31 9.00
CA ARG A 235 18.37 -8.67 9.50
C ARG A 235 19.42 -9.58 8.86
N LYS A 236 20.17 -10.31 9.69
CA LYS A 236 21.18 -11.28 9.28
C LYS A 236 20.63 -12.70 9.21
N SER A 237 21.41 -13.60 8.62
CA SER A 237 21.01 -15.01 8.41
C SER A 237 20.80 -15.79 9.71
N ASP A 238 21.45 -15.39 10.80
CA ASP A 238 21.26 -15.95 12.15
C ASP A 238 20.05 -15.35 12.90
N GLY A 239 19.31 -14.43 12.26
CA GLY A 239 18.17 -13.70 12.85
C GLY A 239 18.57 -12.44 13.60
N THR A 240 19.86 -12.12 13.71
CA THR A 240 20.33 -10.91 14.41
C THR A 240 19.87 -9.65 13.69
N LEU A 241 19.36 -8.67 14.45
CA LEU A 241 18.97 -7.35 13.95
C LEU A 241 20.13 -6.36 14.17
N VAL A 242 20.93 -6.12 13.14
CA VAL A 242 22.04 -5.17 13.22
C VAL A 242 21.53 -3.77 12.92
N PRO A 243 21.77 -2.75 13.77
CA PRO A 243 21.34 -1.38 13.48
C PRO A 243 21.89 -0.87 12.14
N LEU A 244 21.05 -0.21 11.36
CA LEU A 244 21.48 0.48 10.13
C LEU A 244 22.28 1.74 10.48
N PRO A 245 23.12 2.25 9.54
CA PRO A 245 23.90 3.48 9.77
C PRO A 245 23.02 4.71 10.07
N SER A 246 21.80 4.71 9.56
CA SER A 246 20.84 5.80 9.70
C SER A 246 19.44 5.24 9.97
N LYS A 247 18.62 6.03 10.65
CA LYS A 247 17.16 5.81 10.75
C LYS A 247 16.51 6.23 9.45
N ASN A 248 15.73 5.35 8.84
CA ASN A 248 15.15 5.56 7.52
C ASN A 248 13.62 5.42 7.55
N ILE A 249 12.97 5.88 6.49
CA ILE A 249 11.53 5.67 6.28
C ILE A 249 11.34 4.95 4.95
N ASP A 250 10.53 3.90 5.00
CA ASP A 250 9.95 3.22 3.85
C ASP A 250 8.44 3.22 4.04
N THR A 251 7.66 3.60 3.02
CA THR A 251 6.21 3.50 3.10
C THR A 251 5.66 2.84 1.85
N GLY A 252 4.53 2.16 2.00
CA GLY A 252 3.77 1.62 0.86
C GLY A 252 2.28 1.78 1.04
N MET A 253 1.64 2.52 0.13
CA MET A 253 0.18 2.61 -0.01
C MET A 253 -0.25 1.90 -1.29
N GLY A 254 -1.18 0.95 -1.17
CA GLY A 254 -1.73 0.27 -2.33
C GLY A 254 -2.65 1.20 -3.11
N LEU A 255 -2.28 1.55 -4.36
CA LEU A 255 -3.04 2.48 -5.19
C LEU A 255 -4.49 2.00 -5.39
N GLU A 256 -4.68 0.71 -5.62
CA GLU A 256 -5.98 0.08 -5.85
C GLU A 256 -6.86 0.18 -4.61
N ARG A 257 -6.28 -0.03 -3.42
CA ARG A 257 -7.00 0.03 -2.14
C ARG A 257 -7.44 1.46 -1.83
N ILE A 258 -6.54 2.43 -1.96
CA ILE A 258 -6.90 3.84 -1.72
C ILE A 258 -7.88 4.37 -2.76
N THR A 259 -7.79 3.89 -4.00
CA THR A 259 -8.78 4.18 -5.04
C THR A 259 -10.14 3.64 -4.64
N ALA A 260 -10.25 2.38 -4.19
CA ALA A 260 -11.51 1.81 -3.74
C ALA A 260 -12.17 2.66 -2.64
N VAL A 261 -11.37 3.09 -1.65
CA VAL A 261 -11.83 4.00 -0.57
C VAL A 261 -12.36 5.32 -1.13
N LEU A 262 -11.60 6.00 -1.98
CA LEU A 262 -11.98 7.32 -2.51
C LEU A 262 -13.14 7.28 -3.51
N GLN A 263 -13.36 6.13 -4.14
CA GLN A 263 -14.50 5.92 -5.03
C GLN A 263 -15.72 5.33 -4.30
N GLY A 264 -15.59 5.04 -3.00
CA GLY A 264 -16.69 4.51 -2.18
C GLY A 264 -17.12 3.09 -2.55
N VAL A 265 -16.22 2.29 -3.15
CA VAL A 265 -16.50 0.91 -3.58
C VAL A 265 -15.69 -0.07 -2.74
N TYR A 266 -16.33 -1.14 -2.27
CA TYR A 266 -15.71 -2.07 -1.32
C TYR A 266 -14.61 -2.92 -1.96
N SER A 267 -14.76 -3.27 -3.23
CA SER A 267 -13.81 -4.10 -3.96
C SER A 267 -12.90 -3.26 -4.82
N ASN A 268 -11.59 -3.55 -4.79
CA ASN A 268 -10.63 -2.95 -5.71
C ASN A 268 -11.11 -3.12 -7.16
N PHE A 269 -11.65 -4.29 -7.52
CA PHE A 269 -12.13 -4.62 -8.87
C PHE A 269 -13.33 -3.80 -9.37
N GLU A 270 -13.95 -2.98 -8.51
CA GLU A 270 -15.07 -2.10 -8.85
C GLU A 270 -14.60 -0.67 -9.20
N THR A 271 -13.30 -0.39 -9.08
CA THR A 271 -12.70 0.91 -9.39
C THR A 271 -12.55 1.17 -10.89
N ASP A 272 -12.31 2.42 -11.24
CA ASP A 272 -11.99 2.85 -12.61
C ASP A 272 -10.79 2.12 -13.24
N LEU A 273 -9.86 1.62 -12.40
CA LEU A 273 -8.73 0.81 -12.84
C LEU A 273 -9.15 -0.50 -13.50
N PHE A 274 -10.26 -1.10 -13.05
CA PHE A 274 -10.58 -2.50 -13.37
C PHE A 274 -11.95 -2.70 -13.98
N VAL A 275 -12.91 -1.83 -13.75
CA VAL A 275 -14.31 -2.02 -14.18
C VAL A 275 -14.43 -2.28 -15.68
N SER A 276 -13.68 -1.53 -16.50
CA SER A 276 -13.66 -1.70 -17.96
C SER A 276 -13.10 -3.07 -18.35
N LEU A 277 -12.00 -3.49 -17.74
CA LEU A 277 -11.35 -4.76 -18.08
C LEU A 277 -12.19 -5.96 -17.61
N VAL A 278 -12.78 -5.88 -16.42
CA VAL A 278 -13.72 -6.90 -15.92
C VAL A 278 -14.93 -7.04 -16.84
N ASN A 279 -15.48 -5.93 -17.34
CA ASN A 279 -16.59 -5.95 -18.28
C ASN A 279 -16.19 -6.54 -19.64
N SER A 280 -14.98 -6.25 -20.14
CA SER A 280 -14.45 -6.88 -21.35
C SER A 280 -14.28 -8.39 -21.18
N VAL A 281 -13.75 -8.86 -20.06
CA VAL A 281 -13.62 -10.30 -19.75
C VAL A 281 -14.99 -10.99 -19.73
N LYS A 282 -15.97 -10.39 -19.06
CA LYS A 282 -17.36 -10.90 -19.03
C LYS A 282 -17.96 -11.04 -20.43
N ALA A 283 -17.76 -10.04 -21.29
CA ALA A 283 -18.33 -10.01 -22.62
C ALA A 283 -17.70 -11.03 -23.58
N ASN A 284 -16.41 -11.36 -23.40
CA ASN A 284 -15.65 -12.15 -24.38
C ASN A 284 -15.39 -13.60 -23.96
N LEU A 285 -15.29 -13.90 -22.66
CA LEU A 285 -14.81 -15.23 -22.21
C LEU A 285 -15.92 -16.18 -21.75
N GLY A 286 -17.19 -15.74 -21.70
CA GLY A 286 -18.31 -16.61 -21.29
C GLY A 286 -18.12 -17.29 -19.92
N LEU A 287 -17.28 -16.72 -19.05
CA LEU A 287 -16.85 -17.34 -17.81
C LEU A 287 -17.96 -17.28 -16.74
N ALA A 288 -17.92 -18.24 -15.82
CA ALA A 288 -18.71 -18.16 -14.60
C ALA A 288 -18.33 -16.91 -13.79
N LYS A 289 -19.33 -16.28 -13.13
CA LYS A 289 -19.15 -15.00 -12.42
C LYS A 289 -18.01 -15.02 -11.39
N SER A 290 -17.77 -16.17 -10.77
CA SER A 290 -16.71 -16.42 -9.79
C SER A 290 -15.29 -16.39 -10.39
N LEU A 291 -15.12 -16.62 -11.68
CA LEU A 291 -13.80 -16.71 -12.33
C LEU A 291 -13.32 -15.39 -12.92
N HIS A 292 -14.19 -14.37 -13.02
CA HIS A 292 -13.83 -13.09 -13.64
C HIS A 292 -12.68 -12.36 -12.93
N GLN A 293 -12.65 -12.39 -11.59
CA GLN A 293 -11.60 -11.71 -10.80
C GLN A 293 -10.25 -12.44 -10.90
N TYR A 294 -10.29 -13.79 -10.96
CA TYR A 294 -9.10 -14.61 -11.16
C TYR A 294 -8.49 -14.42 -12.54
N ALA A 295 -9.31 -14.55 -13.59
CA ALA A 295 -8.88 -14.36 -14.96
C ALA A 295 -8.26 -12.97 -15.13
N PHE A 296 -8.83 -11.94 -14.49
CA PHE A 296 -8.30 -10.60 -14.51
C PHE A 296 -6.90 -10.49 -13.90
N SER A 297 -6.69 -10.91 -12.64
CA SER A 297 -5.40 -10.73 -11.96
C SER A 297 -4.30 -11.54 -12.63
N PHE A 298 -4.65 -12.70 -13.18
CA PHE A 298 -3.72 -13.50 -13.96
C PHE A 298 -3.33 -12.79 -15.27
N LEU A 299 -4.30 -12.24 -16.00
CA LEU A 299 -4.05 -11.53 -17.26
C LEU A 299 -3.24 -10.24 -17.07
N SER A 300 -3.46 -9.49 -15.99
CA SER A 300 -2.69 -8.28 -15.69
C SER A 300 -1.23 -8.61 -15.37
N SER A 301 -0.97 -9.63 -14.55
CA SER A 301 0.38 -10.13 -14.29
C SER A 301 1.04 -10.64 -15.57
N LEU A 302 0.33 -11.45 -16.36
CA LEU A 302 0.86 -12.03 -17.59
C LEU A 302 1.22 -10.96 -18.63
N PHE A 303 0.38 -9.93 -18.81
CA PHE A 303 0.65 -8.86 -19.78
C PHE A 303 1.96 -8.13 -19.50
N PHE A 304 2.25 -7.82 -18.23
CA PHE A 304 3.47 -7.12 -17.87
C PHE A 304 4.73 -7.99 -17.93
N LEU A 305 4.60 -9.30 -17.66
CA LEU A 305 5.69 -10.27 -17.81
C LEU A 305 6.01 -10.51 -19.29
N VAL A 306 5.00 -10.77 -20.13
CA VAL A 306 5.17 -11.01 -21.57
C VAL A 306 5.73 -9.79 -22.30
N ARG A 307 5.31 -8.57 -21.94
CA ARG A 307 5.87 -7.33 -22.51
C ARG A 307 7.36 -7.15 -22.20
N ARG A 308 7.88 -7.86 -21.20
CA ARG A 308 9.29 -7.84 -20.76
C ARG A 308 10.05 -9.10 -21.19
N GLU A 309 9.48 -9.94 -22.06
CA GLU A 309 10.10 -11.18 -22.58
C GLU A 309 10.44 -12.21 -21.49
N ILE A 310 9.59 -12.31 -20.44
CA ILE A 310 9.46 -13.54 -19.63
C ILE A 310 8.29 -14.34 -20.18
#